data_AF-A0A381SVA3-F1
#
_entry.id   AF-A0A381SVA3-F1
#
_cell.length_a   1.000
_cell.length_b   1.000
_cell.length_c   1.000
_cell.angle_alpha   90.00
_cell.angle_beta   90.00
_cell.angle_gamma   90.00
#
_symmetry.space_group_name_H-M   'P 1'
#
loop_
_entity.id
_entity.type
_entity.pdbx_description
1 polymer ?
#
loop_
_entity_poly.entity_id
_entity_poly.type
_entity_poly.pdbx_seq_one_letter_code
_entity_poly.pdbx_strand_id
1 'polypeptide(L)' 'MDQPSVLEDPKYSYLVNVQPLFFRLWKKLFDIYCRFVFLWYTPLKIKGQNNLPDSSYIFSCNHNSHMDVAILSV' A
#
# COMPACT_ATOMS: atom_id res chain seq x y z
N MET A 1 -17.62 -2.65 29.58
CA MET A 1 -18.02 -3.58 28.50
C MET A 1 -16.83 -3.66 27.57
N ASP A 2 -16.06 -4.73 27.64
CA ASP A 2 -14.98 -4.98 26.70
C ASP A 2 -15.61 -5.25 25.34
N GLN A 3 -15.41 -4.34 24.39
CA GLN A 3 -15.78 -4.61 23.02
C GLN A 3 -14.79 -5.64 22.46
N PRO A 4 -15.27 -6.71 21.81
CA PRO A 4 -14.39 -7.69 21.20
C PRO A 4 -13.47 -6.99 20.19
N SER A 5 -12.22 -7.46 20.11
CA SER A 5 -11.23 -6.87 19.22
C SER A 5 -11.72 -6.97 17.77
N VAL A 6 -11.50 -5.92 16.97
CA VAL A 6 -11.84 -5.93 15.52
C VAL A 6 -11.19 -7.12 14.80
N LEU A 7 -10.08 -7.64 15.33
CA LEU A 7 -9.38 -8.80 14.79
C LEU A 7 -10.08 -10.14 15.05
N GLU A 8 -11.00 -10.18 16.02
CA GLU A 8 -11.80 -11.37 16.36
C GLU A 8 -13.09 -11.47 15.51
N ASP A 9 -13.48 -10.38 14.84
CA ASP A 9 -14.63 -10.39 13.94
C ASP A 9 -14.25 -11.07 12.60
N PRO A 10 -14.93 -12.17 12.22
CA PRO A 10 -14.62 -12.94 11.01
C PRO A 10 -14.71 -12.11 9.73
N LYS A 11 -15.47 -11.00 9.72
CA LYS A 11 -15.53 -10.04 8.62
C LYS A 11 -14.16 -9.45 8.28
N TYR A 12 -13.29 -9.25 9.28
CA TYR A 12 -11.96 -8.68 9.11
C TYR A 12 -10.85 -9.73 9.05
N SER A 13 -11.21 -11.01 8.93
CA SER A 13 -10.24 -12.12 8.82
C SER A 13 -9.24 -11.92 7.68
N TYR A 14 -9.59 -11.18 6.62
CA TYR A 14 -8.69 -10.83 5.52
C TYR A 14 -7.52 -9.90 5.91
N LEU A 15 -7.62 -9.19 7.04
CA LEU A 15 -6.55 -8.35 7.58
C LEU A 15 -5.44 -9.18 8.24
N VAL A 16 -5.79 -10.34 8.79
CA VAL A 16 -4.89 -11.19 9.58
C VAL A 16 -4.43 -12.42 8.79
N ASN A 17 -5.30 -12.96 7.92
CA ASN A 17 -5.02 -14.17 7.18
C ASN A 17 -3.98 -13.96 6.08
N VAL A 18 -3.12 -14.97 5.90
CA VAL A 18 -2.12 -14.99 4.83
C VAL A 18 -2.82 -15.04 3.48
N GLN A 19 -2.57 -14.03 2.64
CA GLN A 19 -3.14 -13.99 1.30
C GLN A 19 -2.65 -15.18 0.44
N PRO A 20 -3.52 -15.74 -0.43
CA PRO A 20 -3.14 -16.81 -1.34
C PRO A 20 -1.93 -16.43 -2.21
N LEU A 21 -1.09 -17.42 -2.54
CA LEU A 21 0.16 -17.24 -3.29
C LEU A 21 -0.04 -16.50 -4.62
N PHE A 22 -1.14 -16.78 -5.31
CA PHE A 22 -1.51 -16.12 -6.57
C PHE A 22 -1.57 -14.59 -6.41
N PHE A 23 -2.31 -14.09 -5.41
CA PHE A 23 -2.42 -12.65 -5.17
C PHE A 23 -1.08 -12.02 -4.76
N ARG A 24 -0.26 -12.74 -4.00
CA ARG A 24 1.07 -12.28 -3.62
C ARG A 24 1.98 -12.14 -4.84
N LEU A 25 1.91 -13.06 -5.80
CA LEU A 25 2.67 -12.97 -7.05
C LEU A 25 2.22 -11.78 -7.90
N TRP A 26 0.91 -11.61 -8.10
CA TRP A 26 0.37 -10.48 -8.87
C TRP A 26 0.72 -9.12 -8.28
N LYS A 27 0.71 -8.99 -6.95
CA LYS A 27 1.15 -7.75 -6.28
C LYS A 27 2.61 -7.42 -6.61
N LYS A 28 3.50 -8.41 -6.63
CA LYS A 28 4.90 -8.20 -7.01
C LYS A 28 5.05 -7.79 -8.48
N LEU A 29 4.31 -8.45 -9.38
CA LEU A 29 4.32 -8.09 -10.81
C LEU A 29 3.79 -6.67 -11.03
N PHE A 30 2.72 -6.30 -10.32
CA PHE A 30 2.16 -4.96 -10.34
C PHE A 30 3.14 -3.90 -9.83
N ASP A 31 3.83 -4.16 -8.70
CA ASP A 31 4.86 -3.26 -8.18
C ASP A 31 5.99 -3.03 -9.19
N ILE A 32 6.51 -4.11 -9.79
CA ILE A 32 7.56 -4.01 -10.83
C ILE A 32 7.07 -3.18 -12.03
N TYR A 33 5.84 -3.42 -12.48
CA TYR A 33 5.23 -2.65 -13.56
C TYR A 33 5.11 -1.16 -13.21
N CYS A 34 4.61 -0.82 -12.03
CA CYS A 34 4.47 0.56 -11.58
C CYS A 34 5.84 1.25 -11.48
N ARG A 35 6.85 0.58 -10.90
CA ARG A 35 8.23 1.10 -10.85
C ARG A 35 8.77 1.37 -12.25
N PHE A 36 8.51 0.48 -13.22
CA PHE A 36 8.92 0.69 -14.61
C PHE A 36 8.24 1.92 -15.23
N VAL A 37 6.92 2.06 -15.05
CA VAL A 37 6.16 3.22 -15.53
C VAL A 37 6.67 4.52 -14.91
N PHE A 38 6.93 4.53 -13.61
CA PHE A 38 7.43 5.71 -12.88
C PHE A 38 8.91 6.00 -13.11
N LEU A 39 9.66 5.08 -13.71
CA LEU A 39 11.05 5.31 -14.11
C LEU A 39 11.12 5.83 -15.55
N TRP A 40 10.33 5.26 -16.47
CA TRP A 40 10.48 5.48 -17.91
C TRP A 40 9.40 6.34 -18.54
N TYR A 41 8.13 6.10 -18.21
CA TYR A 41 7.00 6.74 -18.89
C TYR A 41 6.64 8.09 -18.24
N THR A 42 6.49 8.09 -16.91
CA THR A 42 6.17 9.28 -16.11
C THR A 42 7.11 9.37 -14.91
N PRO A 43 8.35 9.91 -15.11
CA PRO A 43 9.33 10.04 -14.04
C PRO A 43 8.80 10.78 -12.81
N LEU A 44 8.78 10.11 -11.65
CA LEU A 44 8.32 10.72 -10.40
C LEU A 44 9.41 11.59 -9.77
N LYS A 45 9.00 12.72 -9.18
CA LYS A 45 9.86 13.59 -8.38
C LYS A 45 9.26 13.80 -6.99
N ILE A 46 9.88 13.19 -5.98
CA ILE A 46 9.47 13.31 -4.58
C ILE A 46 10.23 14.48 -3.95
N LYS A 47 9.52 15.33 -3.21
CA LYS A 47 10.12 16.42 -2.42
C LYS A 47 9.86 16.16 -0.94
N GLY A 48 10.84 16.43 -0.09
CA GLY A 48 10.69 16.26 1.36
C GLY A 48 10.65 14.81 1.83
N GLN A 49 11.31 13.89 1.11
CA GLN A 49 11.39 12.48 1.50
C GLN A 49 11.96 12.29 2.93
N ASN A 50 12.85 13.18 3.35
CA ASN A 50 13.44 13.19 4.70
C ASN A 50 12.43 13.51 5.82
N ASN A 51 11.20 13.92 5.48
CA ASN A 51 10.15 14.19 6.46
C ASN A 51 9.36 12.92 6.81
N LEU A 52 9.61 11.79 6.14
CA LEU A 52 8.95 10.53 6.43
C LEU A 52 9.49 9.97 7.77
N PRO A 53 8.61 9.56 8.70
CA PRO A 53 9.04 8.99 9.97
C PRO A 53 9.56 7.56 9.80
N ASP A 54 10.53 7.19 10.64
CA ASP A 54 11.10 5.83 10.68
C ASP A 54 10.16 4.80 11.35
N SER A 55 9.22 5.26 12.16
CA SER A 55 8.20 4.45 12.84
C SER A 55 6.91 4.35 12.03
N SER A 56 6.02 3.40 12.33
CA SER A 56 4.69 3.30 11.69
C SER A 56 3.91 4.62 11.67
N TYR A 57 3.29 4.92 10.53
CA TYR A 57 2.59 6.17 10.29
C TYR A 57 1.41 5.98 9.35
N ILE A 58 0.54 7.00 9.27
CA ILE A 58 -0.61 7.02 8.39
C ILE A 58 -0.40 8.12 7.35
N PHE A 59 -0.41 7.75 6.06
CA PHE A 59 -0.46 8.73 4.99
C PHE A 59 -1.86 9.34 4.88
N SER A 60 -1.91 10.67 4.80
CA SER A 60 -3.13 11.42 4.47
C SER A 60 -2.84 12.29 3.25
N CYS A 61 -3.52 11.99 2.15
CA CYS A 61 -3.35 12.70 0.89
C CYS A 61 -4.70 12.82 0.17
N ASN A 62 -4.74 13.68 -0.84
CA ASN A 62 -5.86 13.70 -1.79
C ASN A 62 -5.89 12.40 -2.60
N HIS A 63 -7.07 12.06 -3.13
CA HIS A 63 -7.25 10.96 -4.06
C HIS A 63 -7.65 11.50 -5.42
N ASN A 64 -6.89 11.11 -6.45
CA ASN A 64 -7.06 11.56 -7.82
C ASN A 64 -7.10 10.40 -8.80
N SER A 65 -6.41 9.28 -8.52
CA SER A 65 -6.33 8.15 -9.46
C SER A 65 -6.06 6.81 -8.80
N HIS A 66 -6.29 5.71 -9.54
CA HIS A 66 -5.84 4.38 -9.12
C HIS A 66 -4.32 4.28 -8.93
N MET A 67 -3.53 5.17 -9.56
CA MET A 67 -2.08 5.19 -9.40
C MET A 67 -1.59 5.77 -8.10
N ASP A 68 -2.46 6.44 -7.34
CA ASP A 68 -2.10 6.94 -6.02
C ASP A 68 -1.68 5.79 -5.09
N VAL A 69 -2.36 4.64 -5.20
CA VAL A 69 -2.00 3.43 -4.43
C VAL A 69 -0.61 2.93 -4.80
N ALA A 70 -0.23 2.97 -6.09
CA ALA A 70 1.10 2.54 -6.50
C ALA A 70 2.17 3.51 -6.01
N ILE A 71 1.94 4.82 -6.11
CA ILE A 71 2.89 5.83 -5.62
C ILE A 71 3.13 5.68 -4.11
N LEU A 72 2.09 5.40 -3.33
CA LEU A 72 2.20 5.20 -1.88
C LEU A 72 2.77 3.83 -1.47
N SER A 73 2.84 2.88 -2.41
CA SER A 73 3.34 1.51 -2.15
C SER A 73 4.79 1.30 -2.59
N VAL A 74 5.35 2.23 -3.39
CA VAL A 74 6.70 2.15 -3.99
C VAL A 74 7.77 2.65 -3.03
#